data_AF-A0A090RQQ3-F1
#
_entry.id   AF-A0A090RQQ3-F1
#
_cell.length_a   1.000
_cell.length_b   1.000
_cell.length_c   1.000
_cell.angle_alpha   90.00
_cell.angle_beta   90.00
_cell.angle_gamma   90.00
#
_symmetry.space_group_name_H-M   'P 1'
#
loop_
_entity.id
_entity.type
_entity.pdbx_description
1 polymer ?
#
loop_
_entity_poly.entity_id
_entity_poly.type
_entity_poly.pdbx_seq_one_letter_code
_entity_poly.pdbx_strand_id
1 'polypeptide(L)' 'MKKFPRKFQYPLMVSMVLPTMLLGMPAIMVAKNLPNGASFLDAWMNAAGQMLPSALLLLAIVAPTVRLLVTKILLEPEAK' A
#
# COMPACT_ATOMS: atom_id res chain seq x y z
N MET A 1 -1.87 8.27 24.03
CA MET A 1 -2.64 7.80 22.86
C MET A 1 -3.21 6.43 23.18
N LYS A 2 -4.52 6.20 22.97
CA LYS A 2 -5.19 4.91 23.21
C LYS A 2 -4.79 3.95 22.09
N LYS A 3 -4.19 2.80 22.42
CA LYS A 3 -3.70 1.82 21.43
C LYS A 3 -4.86 1.05 20.81
N PHE A 4 -4.71 0.63 19.56
CA PHE A 4 -5.77 -0.09 18.84
C PHE A 4 -5.85 -1.56 19.29
N PRO A 5 -7.07 -2.16 19.37
CA PRO A 5 -7.22 -3.58 19.67
C PRO A 5 -6.58 -4.46 18.59
N ARG A 6 -5.87 -5.52 19.00
CA ARG A 6 -5.08 -6.41 18.12
C ARG A 6 -5.83 -7.00 16.93
N LYS A 7 -7.15 -7.18 17.03
CA LYS A 7 -7.99 -7.68 15.93
C LYS A 7 -7.94 -6.84 14.65
N PHE A 8 -7.55 -5.55 14.74
CA PHE A 8 -7.44 -4.66 13.59
C PHE A 8 -6.03 -4.59 12.99
N GLN A 9 -5.06 -5.32 13.55
CA GLN A 9 -3.66 -5.29 13.14
C GLN A 9 -3.48 -5.63 11.65
N TYR A 10 -4.06 -6.74 11.18
CA TYR A 10 -3.94 -7.19 9.80
C TYR A 10 -4.74 -6.31 8.81
N PRO A 11 -6.02 -5.99 9.08
CA PRO A 11 -6.82 -5.14 8.20
C PRO A 11 -6.28 -3.73 8.03
N LEU A 12 -5.76 -3.09 9.09
CA LEU A 12 -5.17 -1.75 8.98
C LEU A 12 -3.86 -1.77 8.19
N MET A 13 -3.01 -2.78 8.41
CA MET A 13 -1.75 -2.92 7.68
C MET A 13 -1.97 -3.01 6.16
N VAL A 14 -2.94 -3.83 5.77
CA VAL A 14 -3.23 -4.11 4.36
C VAL A 14 -3.96 -2.94 3.69
N SER A 15 -4.88 -2.26 4.39
CA SER A 15 -5.67 -1.18 3.80
C SER A 15 -4.93 0.17 3.69
N MET A 16 -3.97 0.47 4.57
CA MET A 16 -3.32 1.78 4.58
C MET A 16 -2.10 1.90 3.66
N VAL A 17 -1.37 0.82 3.42
CA VAL A 17 -0.05 0.89 2.74
C VAL A 17 -0.16 0.56 1.26
N LEU A 18 -0.99 -0.43 0.92
CA LEU A 18 -1.03 -1.02 -0.42
C LEU A 18 -1.77 -0.17 -1.46
N PRO A 19 -3.00 0.33 -1.21
CA PRO A 19 -3.77 0.99 -2.27
C PRO A 19 -3.23 2.38 -2.62
N THR A 20 -2.83 3.16 -1.62
CA THR A 20 -2.44 4.57 -1.77
C THR A 20 -1.07 4.74 -2.43
N MET A 21 -0.08 3.93 -2.07
CA MET A 21 1.26 4.03 -2.65
C MET A 21 1.34 3.40 -4.04
N LEU A 22 0.64 2.29 -4.28
CA LEU A 22 0.79 1.54 -5.54
C LEU A 22 -0.15 1.98 -6.63
N LEU A 23 -1.34 2.47 -6.29
CA LEU A 23 -2.35 2.83 -7.29
C LEU A 23 -2.51 4.34 -7.44
N GLY A 24 -2.25 5.12 -6.38
CA GLY A 24 -2.46 6.57 -6.36
C GLY A 24 -1.53 7.34 -7.30
N MET A 25 -0.21 7.13 -7.18
CA MET A 25 0.77 7.82 -8.03
C MET A 25 0.64 7.51 -9.53
N PRO A 26 0.52 6.24 -9.97
CA PRO A 26 0.32 5.94 -11.38
C PRO A 26 -1.02 6.48 -11.90
N ALA A 27 -2.09 6.48 -11.11
CA ALA A 27 -3.36 7.10 -11.51
C ALA A 27 -3.22 8.61 -11.74
N ILE A 28 -2.52 9.32 -10.84
CA ILE A 28 -2.28 10.77 -10.96
C ILE A 28 -1.42 11.08 -12.19
N MET A 29 -0.33 10.33 -12.41
CA MET A 29 0.53 10.54 -13.59
C MET A 29 -0.22 10.31 -14.90
N VAL A 30 -1.02 9.24 -14.97
CA VAL A 30 -1.81 8.95 -16.16
C VAL A 30 -2.84 10.05 -16.35
N ALA A 31 -3.58 10.46 -15.32
CA ALA A 31 -4.55 11.56 -15.43
C ALA A 31 -3.93 12.87 -15.93
N LYS A 32 -2.67 13.16 -15.60
CA LYS A 32 -1.99 14.40 -15.99
C LYS A 32 -1.33 14.36 -17.37
N ASN A 33 -0.88 13.19 -17.82
CA ASN A 33 -0.07 13.05 -19.03
C ASN A 33 -0.78 12.31 -20.17
N LEU A 34 -2.03 11.89 -19.97
CA LEU A 34 -2.78 11.15 -20.98
C LEU A 34 -3.09 12.06 -22.18
N PRO A 35 -2.74 11.65 -23.42
CA PRO A 35 -3.14 12.37 -24.63
C PRO A 35 -4.67 12.40 -24.77
N ASN A 36 -5.19 13.49 -25.33
CA ASN A 36 -6.62 13.61 -25.62
C ASN A 36 -7.07 12.46 -26.56
N GLY A 37 -8.04 11.66 -26.09
CA GLY A 37 -8.60 10.53 -26.84
C GLY A 37 -8.02 9.16 -26.49
N ALA A 38 -7.01 9.07 -25.61
CA ALA A 38 -6.50 7.79 -25.12
C ALA A 38 -7.33 7.23 -23.95
N SER A 39 -7.34 5.90 -23.80
CA SER A 39 -8.04 5.20 -22.72
C SER A 39 -7.29 5.32 -21.39
N PHE A 40 -7.92 5.99 -20.42
CA PHE A 40 -7.36 6.16 -19.07
C PHE A 40 -7.12 4.81 -18.38
N LEU A 41 -8.09 3.90 -18.49
CA LEU A 41 -8.06 2.62 -17.78
C LEU A 41 -6.91 1.74 -18.29
N ASP A 42 -6.71 1.69 -19.61
CA ASP A 42 -5.62 0.91 -20.21
C ASP A 42 -4.24 1.49 -19.84
N ALA A 43 -4.10 2.82 -19.90
CA ALA A 43 -2.85 3.49 -19.53
C ALA A 43 -2.51 3.31 -18.03
N TRP A 44 -3.52 3.40 -17.16
CA TRP A 44 -3.36 3.16 -15.73
C TRP A 44 -3.01 1.71 -15.41
N MET A 45 -3.70 0.75 -16.02
CA MET A 45 -3.44 -0.67 -15.79
C MET A 45 -2.05 -1.09 -16.29
N ASN A 46 -1.59 -0.52 -17.40
CA ASN A 46 -0.25 -0.76 -17.92
C ASN A 46 0.83 -0.14 -17.00
N ALA A 47 0.62 1.09 -16.54
CA ALA A 47 1.52 1.74 -15.57
C ALA A 47 1.59 0.97 -14.23
N ALA A 48 0.45 0.52 -13.72
CA ALA A 48 0.36 -0.30 -12.52
C ALA A 48 1.05 -1.68 -12.72
N GLY A 49 0.86 -2.30 -13.88
CA GLY A 49 1.50 -3.57 -14.24
C GLY A 49 3.02 -3.48 -14.32
N GLN A 50 3.56 -2.38 -14.85
CA GLN A 50 5.01 -2.13 -14.90
C GLN A 50 5.62 -1.90 -13.51
N MET A 51 4.86 -1.31 -12.58
CA MET A 51 5.30 -1.09 -11.19
C MET A 51 5.16 -2.34 -10.32
N LEU A 52 4.36 -3.33 -10.74
CA LEU A 52 4.04 -4.53 -9.97
C LEU A 52 5.28 -5.35 -9.52
N PRO A 53 6.32 -5.60 -10.35
CA PRO A 53 7.47 -6.39 -9.93
C PRO A 53 8.26 -5.70 -8.82
N SER A 54 8.52 -4.41 -8.97
CA SER A 54 9.23 -3.58 -7.98
C SER A 54 8.41 -3.44 -6.70
N ALA A 55 7.09 -3.31 -6.82
CA ALA A 55 6.15 -3.27 -5.71
C ALA A 55 6.16 -4.55 -4.88
N LEU A 56 6.21 -5.72 -5.53
CA LEU A 56 6.29 -7.02 -4.88
C LEU A 56 7.61 -7.18 -4.10
N LEU A 57 8.72 -6.73 -4.67
CA LEU A 57 10.02 -6.71 -3.99
C LEU A 57 10.00 -5.76 -2.77
N LEU A 58 9.40 -4.58 -2.92
CA LEU A 58 9.20 -3.64 -1.82
C LEU A 58 8.30 -4.23 -0.73
N LEU A 59 7.22 -4.90 -1.11
CA LEU A 59 6.32 -5.60 -0.18
C LEU A 59 7.05 -6.63 0.67
N ALA A 60 8.00 -7.37 0.09
CA ALA A 60 8.80 -8.35 0.83
C ALA A 60 9.61 -7.72 1.99
N ILE A 61 9.98 -6.44 1.88
CA ILE A 61 10.73 -5.68 2.90
C ILE A 61 9.77 -4.90 3.81
N VAL A 62 8.74 -4.28 3.24
CA VAL A 62 7.77 -3.45 3.95
C VAL A 62 6.88 -4.32 4.85
N ALA A 63 6.45 -5.50 4.40
CA ALA A 63 5.61 -6.39 5.20
C ALA A 63 6.24 -6.78 6.56
N PRO A 64 7.51 -7.27 6.64
CA PRO A 64 8.14 -7.55 7.92
C PRO A 64 8.42 -6.29 8.74
N THR A 65 8.79 -5.18 8.10
CA THR A 65 9.05 -3.90 8.79
C THR A 65 7.80 -3.35 9.45
N VAL A 66 6.68 -3.33 8.73
CA VAL A 66 5.40 -2.87 9.25
C VAL A 66 4.87 -3.85 10.29
N ARG A 67 5.07 -5.17 10.12
CA ARG A 67 4.74 -6.15 11.17
C ARG A 67 5.49 -5.84 12.47
N LEU A 68 6.79 -5.54 12.39
CA LEU A 68 7.59 -5.18 13.56
C LEU A 68 7.12 -3.86 14.18
N LEU A 69 6.85 -2.84 13.37
CA LEU A 69 6.38 -1.53 13.84
C LEU A 69 5.01 -1.65 14.54
N VAL A 70 4.08 -2.38 13.94
CA VAL A 70 2.74 -2.55 14.49
C VAL A 70 2.76 -3.40 15.76
N THR A 71 3.52 -4.50 15.78
CA THR A 71 3.64 -5.35 16.98
C THR A 71 4.38 -4.68 18.13
N LYS A 72 5.42 -3.89 17.85
CA LYS A 72 6.27 -3.28 18.89
C LYS A 72 5.81 -1.90 19.36
N ILE A 73 5.22 -1.09 18.49
CA ILE A 73 4.92 0.32 18.77
C ILE A 73 3.41 0.55 18.96
N LEU A 74 2.59 0.05 18.03
CA LEU A 74 1.15 0.41 17.96
C LEU A 74 0.25 -0.47 18.84
N LEU A 75 0.62 -1.73 19.05
CA LEU A 75 -0.22 -2.67 19.80
C LEU A 75 0.14 -2.75 21.28
N GLU A 76 -0.84 -3.18 22.07
CA GLU A 76 -0.63 -3.53 23.46
C GLU A 76 0.25 -4.80 23.56
N PRO A 77 1.15 -4.86 24.57
CA PRO A 77 1.94 -6.06 24.85
C PRO A 77 1.01 -7.26 25.07
N GLU A 78 1.48 -8.47 24.77
CA GLU A 78 0.73 -9.66 25.21
C GLU A 78 0.61 -9.62 26.72
N ALA A 79 -0.63 -9.61 27.22
CA ALA A 79 -0.86 -10.00 28.60
C ALA A 79 -0.36 -11.44 28.71
N LYS A 80 0.65 -11.61 29.55
CA LYS A 80 1.39 -12.85 29.80
C LYS A 80 0.47 -13.98 30.22
#